data_AF-A0A955CMI0-F1
#
_entry.id   AF-A0A955CMI0-F1
#
_cell.length_a   1.000
_cell.length_b   1.000
_cell.length_c   1.000
_cell.angle_alpha   90.00
_cell.angle_beta   90.00
_cell.angle_gamma   90.00
#
_symmetry.space_group_name_H-M   'P 1'
#
loop_
_entity.id
_entity.type
_entity.pdbx_description
1 polymer ?
#
loop_
_entity_poly.entity_id
_entity_poly.type
_entity_poly.pdbx_seq_one_letter_code
_entity_poly.pdbx_strand_id
1 'polypeptide(L)'
;MATSLHIVVSGLAGTYPLGGMFWHYVQFVQGLRRLGHEVLYVEDTGRWCYSPYNMTFVESARENATIIDRQLRRLDPELGMCWHYRDAADVVHGRSWDDVCHFCQSADLFINISASALLRDEYLACQRLVFVDTDPLYTQASIPDYVAGVIEPSLRLGVESLLRHDVFFTYGENVGREDCLVPRDLIAWHPIRQPLLLDAYRAHGIPCEARRRRLTTVGSWGPAESHTKVRGALYYGKSVEFSRFLELPVRSTLPLEVAWSGQAPIETMETHGWHIRDGHEVSRDPWDYWDYLARSWAEWSVAKQGYVASRCGWLSDRSASYLALGVPAIVQDTGASTPTDRGLIAFGTLDEAVSAIDRVATRPRLHSQAALEIAREYFGSDKVLSQMLEQVFAT
;
A
#
# COMPACT_ATOMS: atom_id res chain seq x y z
N MET A 1 25.84 -17.89 5.11
CA MET A 1 24.50 -18.19 4.55
C MET A 1 23.54 -17.83 5.66
N ALA A 2 22.63 -16.87 5.45
CA ALA A 2 21.60 -16.60 6.45
C ALA A 2 20.79 -17.88 6.64
N THR A 3 20.47 -18.23 7.88
CA THR A 3 19.60 -19.35 8.21
C THR A 3 18.23 -19.11 7.56
N SER A 4 17.62 -20.14 6.97
CA SER A 4 16.22 -20.07 6.55
C SER A 4 15.36 -19.75 7.76
N LEU A 5 14.40 -18.84 7.60
CA LEU A 5 13.50 -18.39 8.66
C LEU A 5 12.09 -18.91 8.36
N HIS A 6 11.31 -19.15 9.39
CA HIS A 6 9.88 -19.40 9.32
C HIS A 6 9.14 -18.09 9.59
N ILE A 7 8.45 -17.57 8.57
CA ILE A 7 7.85 -16.23 8.62
C ILE A 7 6.36 -16.31 8.30
N VAL A 8 5.53 -15.76 9.19
CA VAL A 8 4.12 -15.51 8.92
C VAL A 8 3.96 -14.08 8.42
N VAL A 9 3.19 -13.87 7.35
CA VAL A 9 2.85 -12.55 6.82
C VAL A 9 1.34 -12.42 6.79
N SER A 10 0.80 -11.42 7.49
CA SER A 10 -0.63 -11.14 7.42
C SER A 10 -0.98 -10.21 6.25
N GLY A 11 -2.21 -10.31 5.75
CA GLY A 11 -2.69 -9.39 4.74
C GLY A 11 -4.20 -9.38 4.53
N LEU A 12 -4.61 -8.69 3.47
CA LEU A 12 -6.02 -8.48 3.10
C LEU A 12 -6.30 -8.76 1.60
N ALA A 13 -5.40 -9.44 0.90
CA ALA A 13 -5.53 -9.71 -0.54
C ALA A 13 -6.78 -10.55 -0.92
N GLY A 14 -7.29 -11.39 -0.01
CA GLY A 14 -8.48 -12.22 -0.15
C GLY A 14 -9.68 -11.51 0.49
N THR A 15 -9.49 -10.86 1.63
CA THR A 15 -10.50 -10.06 2.32
C THR A 15 -10.97 -8.89 1.45
N TYR A 16 -10.07 -8.28 0.69
CA TYR A 16 -10.35 -7.25 -0.31
C TYR A 16 -9.65 -7.63 -1.62
N PRO A 17 -10.26 -8.49 -2.46
CA PRO A 17 -9.63 -9.06 -3.66
C PRO A 17 -9.60 -8.06 -4.82
N LEU A 18 -8.89 -6.96 -4.58
CA LEU A 18 -8.59 -5.90 -5.53
C LEU A 18 -7.09 -5.92 -5.84
N GLY A 19 -6.71 -5.58 -7.06
CA GLY A 19 -5.37 -5.75 -7.58
C GLY A 19 -4.31 -4.97 -6.81
N GLY A 20 -4.61 -3.73 -6.42
CA GLY A 20 -3.72 -2.96 -5.54
C GLY A 20 -3.49 -3.65 -4.19
N MET A 21 -4.56 -4.18 -3.57
CA MET A 21 -4.47 -4.90 -2.30
C MET A 21 -3.70 -6.21 -2.44
N PHE A 22 -3.93 -6.97 -3.52
CA PHE A 22 -3.18 -8.19 -3.79
C PHE A 22 -1.67 -7.92 -3.83
N TRP A 23 -1.24 -6.94 -4.64
CA TRP A 23 0.19 -6.62 -4.76
C TRP A 23 0.75 -5.95 -3.50
N HIS A 24 -0.06 -5.24 -2.72
CA HIS A 24 0.38 -4.66 -1.46
C HIS A 24 1.00 -5.71 -0.52
N TYR A 25 0.32 -6.84 -0.31
CA TYR A 25 0.75 -7.89 0.61
C TYR A 25 1.62 -8.97 -0.03
N VAL A 26 1.24 -9.47 -1.22
CA VAL A 26 1.86 -10.67 -1.80
C VAL A 26 3.34 -10.44 -2.17
N GLN A 27 3.75 -9.19 -2.36
CA GLN A 27 5.15 -8.85 -2.60
C GLN A 27 6.06 -9.10 -1.39
N PHE A 28 5.55 -8.96 -0.17
CA PHE A 28 6.27 -9.39 1.04
C PHE A 28 6.43 -10.90 1.03
N VAL A 29 5.34 -11.64 0.78
CA VAL A 29 5.32 -13.11 0.79
C VAL A 29 6.32 -13.68 -0.20
N GLN A 30 6.19 -13.33 -1.48
CA GLN A 30 7.06 -13.88 -2.52
C GLN A 30 8.48 -13.33 -2.44
N GLY A 31 8.66 -12.09 -1.97
CA GLY A 31 9.98 -11.51 -1.76
C GLY A 31 10.78 -12.25 -0.70
N LEU A 32 10.16 -12.57 0.44
CA LEU A 32 10.78 -13.36 1.51
C LEU A 32 11.07 -14.79 1.08
N ARG A 33 10.17 -15.42 0.30
CA ARG A 33 10.45 -16.75 -0.28
C ARG A 33 11.64 -16.74 -1.23
N ARG A 34 11.80 -15.70 -2.06
CA ARG A 34 12.96 -15.56 -2.96
C ARG A 34 14.28 -15.41 -2.20
N LEU A 35 14.24 -14.85 -0.99
CA LEU A 35 15.39 -14.81 -0.08
C LEU A 35 15.71 -16.16 0.57
N GLY A 36 14.89 -17.20 0.32
CA GLY A 36 15.11 -18.57 0.79
C GLY A 36 14.43 -18.89 2.12
N HIS A 37 13.44 -18.10 2.54
CA HIS A 37 12.69 -18.33 3.78
C HIS A 37 11.42 -19.16 3.52
N GLU A 38 10.97 -19.87 4.55
CA GLU A 38 9.66 -20.53 4.57
C GLU A 38 8.60 -19.53 5.01
N VAL A 39 7.62 -19.27 4.15
CA VAL A 39 6.64 -18.20 4.38
C VAL A 39 5.22 -18.74 4.35
N LEU A 40 4.43 -18.35 5.35
CA LEU A 40 3.00 -18.60 5.43
C LEU A 40 2.24 -17.27 5.34
N TYR A 41 1.40 -17.13 4.33
CA TYR A 41 0.47 -16.00 4.20
C TYR A 41 -0.81 -16.27 5.00
N VAL A 42 -1.24 -15.33 5.85
CA VAL A 42 -2.42 -15.48 6.71
C VAL A 42 -3.38 -14.33 6.53
N GLU A 43 -4.66 -14.64 6.34
CA GLU A 43 -5.75 -13.69 6.50
C GLU A 43 -6.66 -14.14 7.64
N ASP A 44 -6.72 -13.32 8.68
CA ASP A 44 -7.56 -13.55 9.85
C ASP A 44 -7.88 -12.20 10.48
N THR A 45 -8.88 -11.54 9.89
CA THR A 45 -9.20 -10.15 10.21
C THR A 45 -10.28 -10.03 11.29
N GLY A 46 -11.01 -11.14 11.55
CA GLY A 46 -12.23 -11.14 12.33
C GLY A 46 -13.37 -10.31 11.72
N ARG A 47 -13.29 -9.96 10.42
CA ARG A 47 -14.24 -9.08 9.72
C ARG A 47 -14.78 -9.72 8.45
N TRP A 48 -15.95 -9.25 8.02
CA TRP A 48 -16.53 -9.61 6.74
C TRP A 48 -15.61 -9.24 5.59
N CYS A 49 -15.63 -10.07 4.55
CA CYS A 49 -14.83 -9.86 3.35
C CYS A 49 -15.62 -9.12 2.28
N TYR A 50 -14.93 -8.42 1.39
CA TYR A 50 -15.54 -7.72 0.28
C TYR A 50 -15.69 -8.65 -0.93
N SER A 51 -16.91 -8.82 -1.43
CA SER A 51 -17.16 -9.47 -2.72
C SER A 51 -17.00 -8.45 -3.84
N PRO A 52 -16.04 -8.63 -4.77
CA PRO A 52 -15.87 -7.72 -5.89
C PRO A 52 -17.08 -7.82 -6.84
N TYR A 53 -17.65 -9.01 -7.03
CA TYR A 53 -18.78 -9.20 -7.92
C TYR A 53 -20.07 -8.53 -7.43
N ASN A 54 -20.36 -8.65 -6.13
CA ASN A 54 -21.55 -8.03 -5.53
C ASN A 54 -21.31 -6.58 -5.09
N MET A 55 -20.05 -6.12 -5.14
CA MET A 55 -19.58 -4.82 -4.71
C MET A 55 -20.00 -4.46 -3.27
N THR A 56 -20.03 -5.46 -2.37
CA THR A 56 -20.47 -5.32 -0.99
C THR A 56 -19.75 -6.31 -0.06
N PHE A 57 -19.86 -6.11 1.25
CA PHE A 57 -19.34 -7.05 2.24
C PHE A 57 -20.23 -8.28 2.36
N VAL A 58 -19.60 -9.46 2.44
CA VAL A 58 -20.24 -10.77 2.57
C VAL A 58 -19.59 -11.54 3.73
N GLU A 59 -20.40 -12.38 4.38
CA GLU A 59 -19.98 -13.16 5.54
C GLU A 59 -19.05 -14.31 5.15
N SER A 60 -19.41 -15.08 4.11
CA SER A 60 -18.61 -16.22 3.66
C SER A 60 -17.50 -15.81 2.73
N ALA A 61 -16.27 -16.25 3.03
CA ALA A 61 -15.11 -15.99 2.18
C ALA A 61 -14.86 -17.07 1.11
N ARG A 62 -15.79 -17.99 0.84
CA ARG A 62 -15.55 -19.11 -0.10
C ARG A 62 -15.13 -18.65 -1.51
N GLU A 63 -15.81 -17.64 -2.05
CA GLU A 63 -15.45 -17.08 -3.35
C GLU A 63 -14.10 -16.37 -3.30
N ASN A 64 -13.89 -15.54 -2.27
CA ASN A 64 -12.65 -14.82 -2.00
C ASN A 64 -11.44 -15.77 -1.88
N ALA A 65 -11.59 -16.87 -1.14
CA ALA A 65 -10.61 -17.95 -1.00
C ALA A 65 -10.27 -18.59 -2.36
N THR A 66 -11.28 -18.82 -3.21
CA THR A 66 -11.09 -19.36 -4.56
C THR A 66 -10.34 -18.37 -5.46
N ILE A 67 -10.65 -17.07 -5.35
CA ILE A 67 -9.97 -16.01 -6.09
C ILE A 67 -8.50 -15.95 -5.66
N ILE A 68 -8.22 -15.83 -4.36
CA ILE A 68 -6.83 -15.68 -3.91
C ILE A 68 -5.98 -16.91 -4.19
N ASP A 69 -6.49 -18.13 -4.04
CA ASP A 69 -5.78 -19.36 -4.42
C ASP A 69 -5.37 -19.32 -5.89
N ARG A 70 -6.30 -18.95 -6.78
CA ARG A 70 -6.04 -18.83 -8.22
C ARG A 70 -4.96 -17.78 -8.50
N GLN A 71 -5.04 -16.61 -7.88
CA GLN A 71 -4.10 -15.52 -8.15
C GLN A 71 -2.70 -15.82 -7.58
N LEU A 72 -2.62 -16.43 -6.39
CA LEU A 72 -1.36 -16.90 -5.81
C LEU A 72 -0.70 -17.94 -6.71
N ARG A 73 -1.44 -18.97 -7.15
CA ARG A 73 -0.91 -20.01 -8.07
C ARG A 73 -0.48 -19.46 -9.42
N ARG A 74 -1.14 -18.40 -9.91
CA ARG A 74 -0.76 -17.73 -11.16
C ARG A 74 0.57 -16.98 -11.04
N LEU A 75 0.86 -16.41 -9.87
CA LEU A 75 2.16 -15.80 -9.58
C LEU A 75 3.25 -16.85 -9.39
N ASP A 76 2.98 -17.84 -8.55
CA ASP A 76 3.88 -18.96 -8.26
C ASP A 76 3.04 -20.17 -7.82
N PRO A 77 3.08 -21.31 -8.54
CA PRO A 77 2.29 -22.50 -8.20
C PRO A 77 2.48 -22.98 -6.75
N GLU A 78 3.66 -22.79 -6.18
CA GLU A 78 3.97 -23.20 -4.81
C GLU A 78 3.30 -22.33 -3.75
N LEU A 79 2.91 -21.08 -4.08
CA LEU A 79 2.15 -20.24 -3.16
C LEU A 79 0.78 -20.81 -2.84
N GLY A 80 0.22 -21.63 -3.74
CA GLY A 80 -1.06 -22.31 -3.52
C GLY A 80 -1.06 -23.26 -2.31
N MET A 81 0.11 -23.57 -1.73
CA MET A 81 0.25 -24.39 -0.53
C MET A 81 0.79 -23.62 0.67
N CYS A 82 0.87 -22.30 0.59
CA CYS A 82 1.51 -21.43 1.59
C CYS A 82 0.58 -20.31 2.07
N TRP A 83 -0.72 -20.54 2.08
CA TRP A 83 -1.70 -19.57 2.55
C TRP A 83 -2.77 -20.18 3.45
N HIS A 84 -3.30 -19.37 4.35
CA HIS A 84 -4.44 -19.65 5.21
C HIS A 84 -5.39 -18.45 5.21
N TYR A 85 -6.68 -18.72 5.21
CA TYR A 85 -7.70 -17.69 5.37
C TYR A 85 -8.79 -18.18 6.32
N ARG A 86 -9.01 -17.45 7.41
CA ARG A 86 -10.15 -17.58 8.31
C ARG A 86 -11.13 -16.44 8.08
N ASP A 87 -12.38 -16.76 7.77
CA ASP A 87 -13.43 -15.77 7.59
C ASP A 87 -14.10 -15.36 8.92
N ALA A 88 -15.04 -14.41 8.86
CA ALA A 88 -15.72 -13.89 10.05
C ALA A 88 -16.62 -14.92 10.76
N ALA A 89 -16.97 -16.01 10.09
CA ALA A 89 -17.73 -17.13 10.64
C ALA A 89 -16.81 -18.27 11.12
N ASP A 90 -15.50 -17.99 11.27
CA ASP A 90 -14.46 -18.94 11.65
C ASP A 90 -14.29 -20.13 10.68
N VAL A 91 -14.80 -20.01 9.44
CA VAL A 91 -14.55 -21.01 8.39
C VAL A 91 -13.16 -20.80 7.83
N VAL A 92 -12.40 -21.89 7.73
CA VAL A 92 -11.02 -21.88 7.28
C VAL A 92 -10.86 -22.39 5.84
N HIS A 93 -9.93 -21.77 5.11
CA HIS A 93 -9.55 -22.10 3.74
C HIS A 93 -8.02 -22.13 3.62
N GLY A 94 -7.51 -22.88 2.63
CA GLY A 94 -6.07 -23.07 2.44
C GLY A 94 -5.51 -24.11 3.42
N ARG A 95 -4.38 -23.80 4.07
CA ARG A 95 -3.81 -24.66 5.13
C ARG A 95 -4.78 -24.84 6.29
N SER A 96 -4.75 -26.03 6.90
CA SER A 96 -5.57 -26.33 8.08
C SER A 96 -5.18 -25.44 9.26
N TRP A 97 -6.10 -25.22 10.19
CA TRP A 97 -5.81 -24.45 11.39
C TRP A 97 -4.70 -25.09 12.23
N ASP A 98 -4.70 -26.42 12.37
CA ASP A 98 -3.67 -27.14 13.13
C ASP A 98 -2.27 -26.93 12.52
N ASP A 99 -2.15 -26.93 11.18
CA ASP A 99 -0.89 -26.64 10.50
C ASP A 99 -0.44 -25.19 10.74
N VAL A 100 -1.37 -24.23 10.77
CA VAL A 100 -1.07 -22.82 11.05
C VAL A 100 -0.58 -22.65 12.47
N CYS A 101 -1.26 -23.27 13.45
CA CYS A 101 -0.84 -23.26 14.85
C CYS A 101 0.56 -23.85 15.01
N HIS A 102 0.82 -25.00 14.38
CA HIS A 102 2.13 -25.65 14.41
C HIS A 102 3.22 -24.78 13.76
N PHE A 103 2.92 -24.15 12.63
CA PHE A 103 3.85 -23.23 11.98
C PHE A 103 4.17 -22.04 12.89
N CYS A 104 3.17 -21.39 13.49
CA CYS A 104 3.37 -20.23 14.35
C CYS A 104 4.18 -20.55 15.63
N GLN A 105 4.03 -21.75 16.20
CA GLN A 105 4.80 -22.20 17.37
C GLN A 105 6.32 -22.25 17.13
N SER A 106 6.74 -22.39 15.86
CA SER A 106 8.16 -22.44 15.47
C SER A 106 8.56 -21.27 14.58
N ALA A 107 7.68 -20.29 14.37
CA ALA A 107 7.92 -19.17 13.50
C ALA A 107 8.86 -18.16 14.17
N ASP A 108 9.91 -17.76 13.45
CA ASP A 108 10.83 -16.72 13.89
C ASP A 108 10.12 -15.35 13.91
N LEU A 109 9.22 -15.10 12.95
CA LEU A 109 8.58 -13.81 12.74
C LEU A 109 7.09 -13.92 12.40
N PHE A 110 6.29 -13.01 12.95
CA PHE A 110 4.96 -12.66 12.45
C PHE A 110 4.97 -11.20 11.97
N ILE A 111 4.79 -10.96 10.68
CA ILE A 111 4.76 -9.63 10.07
C ILE A 111 3.32 -9.21 9.85
N ASN A 112 2.84 -8.27 10.67
CA ASN A 112 1.52 -7.69 10.61
C ASN A 112 1.50 -6.40 9.79
N ILE A 113 0.99 -6.46 8.56
CA ILE A 113 1.00 -5.32 7.64
C ILE A 113 -0.34 -4.58 7.71
N SER A 114 -0.33 -3.25 7.87
CA SER A 114 -1.56 -2.44 7.91
C SER A 114 -2.57 -2.85 8.99
N ALA A 115 -2.12 -3.45 10.09
CA ALA A 115 -2.99 -4.03 11.12
C ALA A 115 -4.02 -5.04 10.57
N SER A 116 -3.65 -5.82 9.56
CA SER A 116 -4.56 -6.75 8.88
C SER A 116 -4.90 -8.01 9.68
N ALA A 117 -4.22 -8.29 10.79
CA ALA A 117 -4.52 -9.46 11.63
C ALA A 117 -5.21 -9.11 12.95
N LEU A 118 -6.24 -9.88 13.28
CA LEU A 118 -6.67 -10.08 14.65
C LEU A 118 -5.62 -10.96 15.36
N LEU A 119 -4.81 -10.36 16.25
CA LEU A 119 -3.75 -11.10 16.95
C LEU A 119 -4.35 -12.07 17.99
N ARG A 120 -4.46 -13.33 17.58
CA ARG A 120 -4.80 -14.48 18.42
C ARG A 120 -3.57 -15.01 19.14
N ASP A 121 -3.78 -15.76 20.21
CA ASP A 121 -2.70 -16.33 21.02
C ASP A 121 -1.74 -17.19 20.18
N GLU A 122 -2.24 -17.88 19.15
CA GLU A 122 -1.41 -18.67 18.25
C GLU A 122 -0.47 -17.82 17.39
N TYR A 123 -0.89 -16.63 16.96
CA TYR A 123 -0.01 -15.69 16.26
C TYR A 123 0.99 -15.03 17.22
N LEU A 124 0.55 -14.75 18.46
CA LEU A 124 1.41 -14.25 19.53
C LEU A 124 2.49 -15.27 19.97
N ALA A 125 2.36 -16.54 19.61
CA ALA A 125 3.34 -17.58 19.90
C ALA A 125 4.61 -17.51 19.01
N CYS A 126 4.60 -16.71 17.94
CA CYS A 126 5.78 -16.49 17.10
C CYS A 126 6.87 -15.79 17.93
N GLN A 127 8.15 -16.04 17.62
CA GLN A 127 9.27 -15.55 18.42
C GLN A 127 9.35 -14.01 18.47
N ARG A 128 9.04 -13.33 17.36
CA ARG A 128 8.90 -11.87 17.30
C ARG A 128 7.75 -11.43 16.43
N LEU A 129 7.10 -10.36 16.85
CA LEU A 129 6.00 -9.72 16.14
C LEU A 129 6.47 -8.39 15.55
N VAL A 130 6.34 -8.26 14.24
CA VAL A 130 6.69 -7.07 13.47
C VAL A 130 5.41 -6.38 13.03
N PHE A 131 5.30 -5.08 13.24
CA PHE A 131 4.23 -4.27 12.68
C PHE A 131 4.75 -3.42 11.53
N VAL A 132 4.05 -3.41 10.38
CA VAL A 132 4.36 -2.54 9.25
C VAL A 132 3.22 -1.55 9.05
N ASP A 133 3.44 -0.30 9.47
CA ASP A 133 2.53 0.82 9.23
C ASP A 133 2.63 1.30 7.78
N THR A 134 1.49 1.34 7.10
CA THR A 134 1.39 1.78 5.70
C THR A 134 0.58 3.07 5.56
N ASP A 135 0.10 3.63 6.68
CA ASP A 135 -0.79 4.80 6.75
C ASP A 135 -0.32 5.78 7.85
N PRO A 136 0.93 6.29 7.74
CA PRO A 136 1.53 7.13 8.77
C PRO A 136 0.67 8.36 9.04
N LEU A 137 0.74 8.84 10.28
CA LEU A 137 -0.18 9.78 10.94
C LEU A 137 -1.46 9.13 11.46
N TYR A 138 -2.17 8.38 10.62
CA TYR A 138 -3.48 7.83 10.98
C TYR A 138 -3.35 6.66 11.97
N THR A 139 -2.39 5.76 11.73
CA THR A 139 -2.07 4.67 12.66
C THR A 139 -1.61 5.20 14.04
N GLN A 140 -0.89 6.32 14.07
CA GLN A 140 -0.35 6.91 15.29
C GLN A 140 -1.31 7.90 15.96
N ALA A 141 -2.45 8.22 15.35
CA ALA A 141 -3.27 9.37 15.73
C ALA A 141 -3.76 9.35 17.18
N SER A 142 -4.10 8.16 17.69
CA SER A 142 -4.60 7.98 19.06
C SER A 142 -3.49 7.84 20.10
N ILE A 143 -2.22 7.69 19.71
CA ILE A 143 -1.09 7.50 20.63
C ILE A 143 -0.92 8.71 21.58
N PRO A 144 -0.96 9.98 21.13
CA PRO A 144 -0.83 11.12 22.04
C PRO A 144 -1.88 11.13 23.15
N ASP A 145 -3.15 10.88 22.81
CA ASP A 145 -4.24 10.87 23.79
C ASP A 145 -4.14 9.65 24.73
N TYR A 146 -3.61 8.52 24.24
CA TYR A 146 -3.31 7.34 25.06
C TYR A 146 -2.24 7.66 26.12
N VAL A 147 -1.13 8.29 25.71
CA VAL A 147 -0.03 8.68 26.60
C VAL A 147 -0.49 9.73 27.62
N ALA A 148 -1.36 10.66 27.21
CA ALA A 148 -1.93 11.68 28.10
C ALA A 148 -3.02 11.14 29.04
N GLY A 149 -3.45 9.89 28.88
CA GLY A 149 -4.51 9.28 29.70
C GLY A 149 -5.93 9.80 29.42
N VAL A 150 -6.14 10.42 28.26
CA VAL A 150 -7.42 11.04 27.85
C VAL A 150 -8.06 10.37 26.63
N ILE A 151 -7.52 9.23 26.19
CA ILE A 151 -8.02 8.48 25.04
C ILE A 151 -9.47 8.00 25.23
N GLU A 152 -10.25 8.14 24.16
CA GLU A 152 -11.60 7.57 24.07
C GLU A 152 -11.56 6.04 24.21
N PRO A 153 -12.45 5.41 25.00
CA PRO A 153 -12.44 3.96 25.24
C PRO A 153 -12.46 3.11 23.96
N SER A 154 -13.11 3.57 22.90
CA SER A 154 -13.20 2.85 21.61
C SER A 154 -11.87 2.79 20.85
N LEU A 155 -10.93 3.72 21.10
CA LEU A 155 -9.64 3.80 20.42
C LEU A 155 -8.52 3.13 21.22
N ARG A 156 -8.71 2.93 22.53
CA ARG A 156 -7.72 2.32 23.42
C ARG A 156 -7.28 0.93 22.95
N LEU A 157 -8.23 0.08 22.57
CA LEU A 157 -7.93 -1.28 22.11
C LEU A 157 -7.02 -1.30 20.87
N GLY A 158 -7.12 -0.29 20.00
CA GLY A 158 -6.25 -0.15 18.83
C GLY A 158 -4.80 0.08 19.22
N VAL A 159 -4.56 1.01 20.15
CA VAL A 159 -3.21 1.30 20.67
C VAL A 159 -2.65 0.10 21.43
N GLU A 160 -3.45 -0.53 22.31
CA GLU A 160 -3.04 -1.72 23.05
C GLU A 160 -2.70 -2.89 22.11
N SER A 161 -3.45 -3.06 21.02
CA SER A 161 -3.12 -4.07 20.02
C SER A 161 -1.83 -3.76 19.28
N LEU A 162 -1.51 -2.48 18.99
CA LEU A 162 -0.22 -2.10 18.43
C LEU A 162 0.92 -2.46 19.39
N LEU A 163 0.76 -2.22 20.68
CA LEU A 163 1.78 -2.48 21.71
C LEU A 163 2.06 -3.97 21.98
N ARG A 164 1.34 -4.88 21.32
CA ARG A 164 1.65 -6.31 21.34
C ARG A 164 2.74 -6.72 20.34
N HIS A 165 3.26 -5.80 19.53
CA HIS A 165 4.37 -6.06 18.61
C HIS A 165 5.70 -5.63 19.22
N ASP A 166 6.78 -6.23 18.75
CA ASP A 166 8.14 -6.00 19.25
C ASP A 166 8.90 -4.97 18.40
N VAL A 167 8.71 -5.01 17.07
CA VAL A 167 9.45 -4.15 16.12
C VAL A 167 8.47 -3.45 15.18
N PHE A 168 8.68 -2.15 14.95
CA PHE A 168 7.73 -1.30 14.24
C PHE A 168 8.39 -0.64 13.03
N PHE A 169 7.82 -0.87 11.85
CA PHE A 169 8.18 -0.20 10.62
C PHE A 169 7.07 0.73 10.14
N THR A 170 7.42 1.74 9.34
CA THR A 170 6.46 2.66 8.73
C THR A 170 6.89 3.07 7.31
N TYR A 171 5.91 3.30 6.44
CA TYR A 171 6.13 3.95 5.13
C TYR A 171 6.38 5.46 5.26
N GLY A 172 6.23 6.03 6.46
CA GLY A 172 6.61 7.41 6.74
C GLY A 172 8.12 7.55 6.95
N GLU A 173 8.88 7.77 5.87
CA GLU A 173 10.35 7.86 5.91
C GLU A 173 10.89 8.97 6.83
N ASN A 174 10.10 10.02 7.06
CA ASN A 174 10.48 11.15 7.89
C ASN A 174 9.98 11.03 9.34
N VAL A 175 9.27 9.96 9.71
CA VAL A 175 8.80 9.79 11.09
C VAL A 175 9.99 9.84 12.04
N GLY A 176 9.94 10.76 13.01
CA GLY A 176 11.03 11.03 13.94
C GLY A 176 11.99 12.16 13.52
N ARG A 177 11.85 12.75 12.34
CA ARG A 177 12.55 13.99 11.93
C ARG A 177 11.86 15.22 12.54
N GLU A 178 12.60 16.32 12.62
CA GLU A 178 12.17 17.55 13.29
C GLU A 178 10.95 18.22 12.61
N ASP A 179 10.87 18.14 11.28
CA ASP A 179 9.78 18.73 10.48
C ASP A 179 8.61 17.77 10.24
N CYS A 180 8.66 16.55 10.76
CA CYS A 180 7.58 15.57 10.62
C CYS A 180 6.58 15.65 11.78
N LEU A 181 5.29 15.82 11.46
CA LEU A 181 4.24 15.98 12.47
C LEU A 181 3.63 14.66 12.97
N VAL A 182 4.09 13.51 12.47
CA VAL A 182 3.61 12.20 12.91
C VAL A 182 4.07 11.94 14.36
N PRO A 183 3.16 11.55 15.27
CA PRO A 183 3.51 11.21 16.64
C PRO A 183 4.54 10.06 16.72
N ARG A 184 5.52 10.20 17.63
CA ARG A 184 6.60 9.21 17.86
C ARG A 184 6.68 8.76 19.32
N ASP A 185 5.68 9.09 20.12
CA ASP A 185 5.77 9.16 21.59
C ASP A 185 6.10 7.80 22.22
N LEU A 186 5.32 6.76 21.87
CA LEU A 186 5.38 5.45 22.51
C LEU A 186 6.17 4.39 21.73
N ILE A 187 6.36 4.62 20.43
CA ILE A 187 6.84 3.61 19.48
C ILE A 187 8.04 4.17 18.70
N ALA A 188 9.12 3.40 18.65
CA ALA A 188 10.26 3.67 17.79
C ALA A 188 9.99 3.13 16.38
N TRP A 189 9.69 4.03 15.45
CA TRP A 189 9.36 3.69 14.07
C TRP A 189 10.61 3.62 13.19
N HIS A 190 10.81 2.49 12.50
CA HIS A 190 11.84 2.31 11.49
C HIS A 190 11.26 2.54 10.09
N PRO A 191 11.91 3.32 9.22
CA PRO A 191 11.42 3.51 7.86
C PRO A 191 11.56 2.21 7.06
N ILE A 192 10.53 1.89 6.28
CA ILE A 192 10.55 0.84 5.25
C ILE A 192 9.79 1.32 4.02
N ARG A 193 10.12 0.77 2.86
CA ARG A 193 9.40 1.02 1.60
C ARG A 193 8.58 -0.21 1.22
N GLN A 194 7.62 -0.02 0.32
CA GLN A 194 6.96 -1.16 -0.32
C GLN A 194 8.00 -2.02 -1.06
N PRO A 195 8.17 -3.31 -0.71
CA PRO A 195 8.96 -4.22 -1.51
C PRO A 195 8.25 -4.50 -2.83
N LEU A 196 9.00 -4.48 -3.94
CA LEU A 196 8.52 -4.77 -5.28
C LEU A 196 9.26 -5.96 -5.89
N LEU A 197 8.49 -6.90 -6.43
CA LEU A 197 9.00 -8.05 -7.18
C LEU A 197 9.39 -7.61 -8.59
N LEU A 198 10.50 -6.88 -8.73
CA LEU A 198 10.87 -6.17 -9.96
C LEU A 198 10.89 -7.04 -11.23
N ASP A 199 11.25 -8.32 -11.13
CA ASP A 199 11.23 -9.23 -12.28
C ASP A 199 9.81 -9.54 -12.75
N ALA A 200 8.85 -9.64 -11.84
CA ALA A 200 7.45 -9.82 -12.17
C ALA A 200 6.93 -8.61 -12.95
N TYR A 201 7.21 -7.39 -12.48
CA TYR A 201 6.85 -6.16 -13.21
C TYR A 201 7.51 -6.05 -14.58
N ARG A 202 8.78 -6.46 -14.70
CA ARG A 202 9.52 -6.38 -15.97
C ARG A 202 8.78 -7.12 -17.09
N ALA A 203 8.16 -8.26 -16.79
CA ALA A 203 7.39 -9.02 -17.77
C ALA A 203 6.10 -8.31 -18.24
N HIS A 204 5.58 -7.36 -17.46
CA HIS A 204 4.38 -6.59 -17.75
C HIS A 204 4.67 -5.17 -18.27
N GLY A 205 5.95 -4.78 -18.38
CA GLY A 205 6.34 -3.47 -18.86
C GLY A 205 5.96 -3.24 -20.32
N ILE A 206 5.39 -2.06 -20.62
CA ILE A 206 5.05 -1.63 -21.98
C ILE A 206 6.04 -0.53 -22.42
N PRO A 207 6.62 -0.59 -23.63
CA PRO A 207 7.46 0.48 -24.18
C PRO A 207 6.73 1.82 -24.19
N CYS A 208 7.41 2.93 -23.86
CA CYS A 208 6.76 4.22 -23.65
C CYS A 208 5.97 4.73 -24.87
N GLU A 209 6.40 4.39 -26.09
CA GLU A 209 5.77 4.75 -27.36
C GLU A 209 4.44 4.03 -27.60
N ALA A 210 4.24 2.88 -26.97
CA ALA A 210 3.02 2.07 -27.09
C ALA A 210 1.99 2.38 -26.00
N ARG A 211 2.29 3.30 -25.07
CA ARG A 211 1.41 3.68 -23.98
C ARG A 211 0.36 4.68 -24.45
N ARG A 212 -0.80 4.67 -23.80
CA ARG A 212 -1.84 5.69 -23.98
C ARG A 212 -1.27 7.02 -23.50
N ARG A 213 -1.37 8.07 -24.32
CA ARG A 213 -0.99 9.45 -23.95
C ARG A 213 -1.99 10.04 -22.96
N ARG A 214 -2.02 9.50 -21.74
CA ARG A 214 -2.97 9.81 -20.68
C ARG A 214 -2.31 9.56 -19.34
N LEU A 215 -2.49 10.48 -18.40
CA LEU A 215 -2.07 10.29 -17.02
C LEU A 215 -3.18 9.58 -16.27
N THR A 216 -2.83 8.58 -15.50
CA THR A 216 -3.82 7.77 -14.78
C THR A 216 -3.52 7.69 -13.31
N THR A 217 -4.55 7.44 -12.51
CA THR A 217 -4.38 6.91 -11.16
C THR A 217 -5.59 6.07 -10.75
N VAL A 218 -5.45 5.38 -9.62
CA VAL A 218 -6.51 4.58 -9.00
C VAL A 218 -6.61 5.01 -7.55
N GLY A 219 -7.81 5.33 -7.06
CA GLY A 219 -8.00 5.77 -5.69
C GLY A 219 -9.38 5.43 -5.14
N SER A 220 -9.51 5.61 -3.82
CA SER A 220 -10.79 5.54 -3.14
C SER A 220 -11.19 6.92 -2.66
N TRP A 221 -12.45 7.28 -2.92
CA TRP A 221 -13.04 8.55 -2.51
C TRP A 221 -13.76 8.39 -1.18
N GLY A 222 -13.16 8.97 -0.13
CA GLY A 222 -13.76 9.06 1.20
C GLY A 222 -14.55 10.36 1.39
N PRO A 223 -15.48 10.40 2.38
CA PRO A 223 -16.19 11.62 2.73
C PRO A 223 -15.23 12.77 3.08
N ALA A 224 -15.52 13.99 2.62
CA ALA A 224 -14.63 15.14 2.81
C ALA A 224 -14.55 15.57 4.28
N GLU A 225 -15.62 15.34 5.04
CA GLU A 225 -15.76 15.59 6.47
C GLU A 225 -15.02 14.56 7.33
N SER A 226 -14.61 13.41 6.76
CA SER A 226 -13.86 12.39 7.49
C SER A 226 -12.46 12.91 7.81
N HIS A 227 -12.16 12.97 9.10
CA HIS A 227 -10.92 13.48 9.62
C HIS A 227 -10.42 12.67 10.81
N THR A 228 -9.15 12.85 11.10
CA THR A 228 -8.49 12.33 12.28
C THR A 228 -7.85 13.48 13.04
N LYS A 229 -8.00 13.49 14.36
CA LYS A 229 -7.46 14.52 15.23
C LYS A 229 -6.15 14.04 15.84
N VAL A 230 -5.11 14.84 15.73
CA VAL A 230 -3.80 14.58 16.34
C VAL A 230 -3.33 15.85 17.03
N ARG A 231 -3.13 15.79 18.36
CA ARG A 231 -2.68 16.93 19.19
C ARG A 231 -3.50 18.22 18.95
N GLY A 232 -4.81 18.08 18.76
CA GLY A 232 -5.71 19.21 18.51
C GLY A 232 -5.88 19.61 17.05
N ALA A 233 -4.97 19.22 16.15
CA ALA A 233 -5.06 19.51 14.72
C ALA A 233 -5.90 18.46 13.98
N LEU A 234 -6.64 18.90 12.96
CA LEU A 234 -7.46 18.04 12.10
C LEU A 234 -6.71 17.70 10.81
N TYR A 235 -6.70 16.42 10.48
CA TYR A 235 -6.11 15.89 9.26
C TYR A 235 -7.15 15.11 8.46
N TYR A 236 -7.18 15.35 7.15
CA TYR A 236 -8.26 14.91 6.26
C TYR A 236 -7.78 13.88 5.23
N GLY A 237 -8.73 13.25 4.55
CA GLY A 237 -8.45 12.29 3.50
C GLY A 237 -7.96 12.90 2.18
N LYS A 238 -7.97 12.05 1.14
CA LYS A 238 -7.50 12.37 -0.22
C LYS A 238 -8.42 13.34 -0.97
N SER A 239 -9.73 13.32 -0.66
CA SER A 239 -10.74 14.15 -1.34
C SER A 239 -10.50 15.65 -1.16
N VAL A 240 -10.02 16.06 0.03
CA VAL A 240 -9.65 17.46 0.31
C VAL A 240 -8.48 17.91 -0.56
N GLU A 241 -7.42 17.12 -0.68
CA GLU A 241 -6.30 17.44 -1.56
C GLU A 241 -6.71 17.43 -3.03
N PHE A 242 -7.46 16.41 -3.47
CA PHE A 242 -7.87 16.29 -4.88
C PHE A 242 -8.66 17.52 -5.35
N SER A 243 -9.53 18.05 -4.49
CA SER A 243 -10.37 19.21 -4.81
C SER A 243 -9.56 20.47 -5.17
N ARG A 244 -8.33 20.60 -4.65
CA ARG A 244 -7.40 21.71 -4.97
C ARG A 244 -6.85 21.65 -6.39
N PHE A 245 -6.99 20.51 -7.07
CA PHE A 245 -6.46 20.26 -8.40
C PHE A 245 -7.56 20.00 -9.43
N LEU A 246 -8.82 20.32 -9.10
CA LEU A 246 -9.96 20.04 -9.98
C LEU A 246 -9.80 20.67 -11.38
N GLU A 247 -9.17 21.85 -11.48
CA GLU A 247 -8.91 22.56 -12.74
C GLU A 247 -7.71 22.03 -13.55
N LEU A 248 -6.96 21.05 -13.02
CA LEU A 248 -5.75 20.54 -13.67
C LEU A 248 -5.96 20.06 -15.12
N PRO A 249 -7.04 19.33 -15.48
CA PRO A 249 -7.21 18.88 -16.86
C PRO A 249 -7.34 20.00 -17.87
N VAL A 250 -7.92 21.14 -17.49
CA VAL A 250 -8.05 22.33 -18.35
C VAL A 250 -6.69 22.97 -18.64
N ARG A 251 -5.73 22.81 -17.72
CA ARG A 251 -4.38 23.40 -17.82
C ARG A 251 -3.32 22.43 -18.33
N SER A 252 -3.66 21.15 -18.46
CA SER A 252 -2.72 20.08 -18.78
C SER A 252 -2.57 19.88 -20.29
N THR A 253 -1.34 19.61 -20.74
CA THR A 253 -1.05 19.20 -22.12
C THR A 253 -1.40 17.74 -22.42
N LEU A 254 -1.75 16.96 -21.38
CA LEU A 254 -2.11 15.55 -21.49
C LEU A 254 -3.45 15.27 -20.77
N PRO A 255 -4.32 14.41 -21.33
CA PRO A 255 -5.55 13.98 -20.66
C PRO A 255 -5.29 13.33 -19.30
N LEU A 256 -6.11 13.64 -18.31
CA LEU A 256 -6.09 12.99 -16.99
C LEU A 256 -7.28 12.06 -16.81
N GLU A 257 -7.00 10.86 -16.30
CA GLU A 257 -7.99 9.83 -16.00
C GLU A 257 -7.82 9.32 -14.56
N VAL A 258 -8.92 9.18 -13.84
CA VAL A 258 -8.90 8.63 -12.49
C VAL A 258 -9.93 7.52 -12.38
N ALA A 259 -9.47 6.37 -11.90
CA ALA A 259 -10.35 5.27 -11.52
C ALA A 259 -10.71 5.42 -10.04
N TRP A 260 -11.95 5.79 -9.75
CA TRP A 260 -12.44 6.01 -8.39
C TRP A 260 -13.32 4.87 -7.90
N SER A 261 -13.08 4.40 -6.68
CA SER A 261 -14.09 3.71 -5.88
C SER A 261 -14.75 4.70 -4.91
N GLY A 262 -15.95 4.36 -4.41
CA GLY A 262 -16.69 5.20 -3.47
C GLY A 262 -17.52 6.29 -4.15
N GLN A 263 -17.97 7.27 -3.38
CA GLN A 263 -18.92 8.30 -3.83
C GLN A 263 -18.20 9.59 -4.27
N ALA A 264 -17.42 9.49 -5.35
CA ALA A 264 -16.77 10.67 -5.95
C ALA A 264 -17.79 11.56 -6.69
N PRO A 265 -17.62 12.90 -6.70
CA PRO A 265 -18.48 13.83 -7.42
C PRO A 265 -18.21 13.81 -8.94
N ILE A 266 -18.64 12.74 -9.61
CA ILE A 266 -18.29 12.44 -11.01
C ILE A 266 -18.68 13.56 -11.97
N GLU A 267 -19.93 14.03 -11.92
CA GLU A 267 -20.42 15.08 -12.82
C GLU A 267 -19.58 16.38 -12.73
N THR A 268 -19.22 16.77 -11.50
CA THR A 268 -18.36 17.94 -11.26
C THR A 268 -16.96 17.72 -11.84
N MET A 269 -16.37 16.54 -11.67
CA MET A 269 -15.06 16.22 -12.22
C MET A 269 -15.06 16.22 -13.75
N GLU A 270 -16.05 15.60 -14.38
CA GLU A 270 -16.17 15.55 -15.84
C GLU A 270 -16.35 16.95 -16.45
N THR A 271 -17.11 17.82 -15.78
CA THR A 271 -17.25 19.24 -16.17
C THR A 271 -15.92 19.98 -16.20
N HIS A 272 -14.95 19.58 -15.37
CA HIS A 272 -13.59 20.13 -15.35
C HIS A 272 -12.60 19.37 -16.24
N GLY A 273 -13.09 18.45 -17.09
CA GLY A 273 -12.29 17.72 -18.07
C GLY A 273 -11.60 16.46 -17.54
N TRP A 274 -11.95 15.99 -16.33
CA TRP A 274 -11.48 14.70 -15.85
C TRP A 274 -12.16 13.56 -16.59
N HIS A 275 -11.39 12.55 -16.97
CA HIS A 275 -11.96 11.28 -17.41
C HIS A 275 -12.08 10.35 -16.21
N ILE A 276 -13.29 9.85 -15.97
CA ILE A 276 -13.54 8.98 -14.83
C ILE A 276 -13.70 7.54 -15.30
N ARG A 277 -13.09 6.61 -14.57
CA ARG A 277 -13.37 5.18 -14.67
C ARG A 277 -13.87 4.64 -13.33
N ASP A 278 -14.60 3.53 -13.40
CA ASP A 278 -14.92 2.77 -12.20
C ASP A 278 -13.65 2.11 -11.66
N GLY A 279 -13.31 2.43 -10.39
CA GLY A 279 -12.20 1.83 -9.68
C GLY A 279 -12.31 0.31 -9.57
N HIS A 280 -13.53 -0.22 -9.44
CA HIS A 280 -13.76 -1.66 -9.38
C HIS A 280 -13.43 -2.35 -10.72
N GLU A 281 -13.88 -1.79 -11.85
CA GLU A 281 -13.58 -2.31 -13.19
C GLU A 281 -12.07 -2.46 -13.43
N VAL A 282 -11.30 -1.47 -12.97
CA VAL A 282 -9.84 -1.40 -13.15
C VAL A 282 -9.08 -2.31 -12.19
N SER A 283 -9.66 -2.67 -11.04
CA SER A 283 -8.92 -3.32 -9.96
C SER A 283 -9.45 -4.70 -9.54
N ARG A 284 -10.55 -5.20 -10.10
CA ARG A 284 -11.11 -6.51 -9.70
C ARG A 284 -10.19 -7.73 -9.99
N ASP A 285 -9.16 -7.57 -10.82
CA ASP A 285 -8.14 -8.60 -11.07
C ASP A 285 -6.72 -7.99 -10.93
N PRO A 286 -5.78 -8.65 -10.22
CA PRO A 286 -4.43 -8.11 -10.00
C PRO A 286 -3.61 -7.88 -11.27
N TRP A 287 -3.88 -8.62 -12.34
CA TRP A 287 -3.13 -8.54 -13.58
C TRP A 287 -3.72 -7.50 -14.52
N ASP A 288 -5.06 -7.43 -14.58
CA ASP A 288 -5.75 -6.33 -15.28
C ASP A 288 -5.39 -4.97 -14.66
N TYR A 289 -5.22 -4.93 -13.34
CA TYR A 289 -4.73 -3.75 -12.63
C TYR A 289 -3.35 -3.31 -13.12
N TRP A 290 -2.38 -4.23 -13.22
CA TRP A 290 -1.07 -3.92 -13.78
C TRP A 290 -1.13 -3.49 -15.23
N ASP A 291 -1.96 -4.14 -16.06
CA ASP A 291 -2.17 -3.75 -17.45
C ASP A 291 -2.70 -2.31 -17.56
N TYR A 292 -3.59 -1.91 -16.65
CA TYR A 292 -4.07 -0.52 -16.58
C TYR A 292 -2.93 0.44 -16.25
N LEU A 293 -2.10 0.16 -15.24
CA LEU A 293 -0.96 1.01 -14.88
C LEU A 293 0.08 1.08 -15.99
N ALA A 294 0.45 -0.07 -16.58
CA ALA A 294 1.52 -0.20 -17.57
C ALA A 294 1.21 0.55 -18.87
N ARG A 295 -0.08 0.67 -19.22
CA ARG A 295 -0.55 1.38 -20.42
C ARG A 295 -0.55 2.89 -20.27
N SER A 296 -0.21 3.43 -19.11
CA SER A 296 -0.34 4.86 -18.84
C SER A 296 0.90 5.65 -19.24
N TRP A 297 0.71 6.88 -19.69
CA TRP A 297 1.85 7.74 -20.04
C TRP A 297 2.68 8.08 -18.81
N ALA A 298 1.98 8.39 -17.73
CA ALA A 298 2.50 8.64 -16.40
C ALA A 298 1.40 8.38 -15.35
N GLU A 299 1.76 8.27 -14.07
CA GLU A 299 0.83 8.51 -12.98
C GLU A 299 0.69 10.03 -12.75
N TRP A 300 -0.52 10.48 -12.44
CA TRP A 300 -0.69 11.72 -11.67
C TRP A 300 -1.53 11.42 -10.43
N SER A 301 -1.07 11.79 -9.24
CA SER A 301 -1.82 11.54 -8.00
C SER A 301 -1.53 12.54 -6.89
N VAL A 302 -2.58 12.93 -6.18
CA VAL A 302 -2.47 13.56 -4.85
C VAL A 302 -2.23 12.53 -3.76
N ALA A 303 -1.78 12.96 -2.58
CA ALA A 303 -1.68 12.13 -1.38
C ALA A 303 -2.91 12.34 -0.48
N LYS A 304 -3.01 11.65 0.68
CA LYS A 304 -3.97 12.07 1.70
C LYS A 304 -3.50 13.41 2.30
N GLN A 305 -4.42 14.30 2.68
CA GLN A 305 -4.06 15.60 3.27
C GLN A 305 -3.17 15.42 4.51
N GLY A 306 -3.41 14.37 5.29
CA GLY A 306 -2.56 13.99 6.42
C GLY A 306 -1.08 13.81 6.07
N TYR A 307 -0.78 13.12 4.97
CA TYR A 307 0.62 12.86 4.57
C TYR A 307 1.34 14.14 4.13
N VAL A 308 0.63 15.01 3.40
CA VAL A 308 1.16 16.30 2.92
C VAL A 308 1.42 17.22 4.09
N ALA A 309 0.42 17.42 4.95
CA ALA A 309 0.50 18.33 6.08
C ALA A 309 1.56 17.88 7.11
N SER A 310 1.71 16.56 7.30
CA SER A 310 2.69 16.02 8.26
C SER A 310 4.10 15.88 7.71
N ARG A 311 4.32 16.10 6.41
CA ARG A 311 5.60 15.87 5.72
C ARG A 311 6.22 14.51 6.06
N CYS A 312 5.37 13.47 6.16
CA CYS A 312 5.78 12.17 6.69
C CYS A 312 6.72 11.38 5.78
N GLY A 313 6.96 11.83 4.56
CA GLY A 313 7.83 11.16 3.60
C GLY A 313 7.18 9.95 2.92
N TRP A 314 5.85 9.83 3.00
CA TRP A 314 5.12 8.70 2.44
C TRP A 314 5.13 8.69 0.92
N LEU A 315 5.44 7.55 0.31
CA LEU A 315 5.22 7.28 -1.11
C LEU A 315 4.30 6.07 -1.26
N SER A 316 3.32 6.15 -2.15
CA SER A 316 2.38 5.06 -2.40
C SER A 316 3.09 3.85 -3.00
N ASP A 317 2.72 2.67 -2.51
CA ASP A 317 2.89 1.38 -3.18
C ASP A 317 2.44 1.37 -4.64
N ARG A 318 1.32 2.03 -4.98
CA ARG A 318 0.86 2.21 -6.36
C ARG A 318 1.86 3.01 -7.19
N SER A 319 2.36 4.13 -6.66
CA SER A 319 3.37 4.94 -7.34
C SER A 319 4.66 4.15 -7.55
N ALA A 320 5.07 3.38 -6.56
CA ALA A 320 6.19 2.44 -6.67
C ALA A 320 5.92 1.39 -7.78
N SER A 321 4.67 0.90 -7.91
CA SER A 321 4.25 -0.04 -8.96
C SER A 321 4.32 0.58 -10.36
N TYR A 322 3.87 1.84 -10.54
CA TYR A 322 4.07 2.57 -11.80
C TYR A 322 5.55 2.67 -12.16
N LEU A 323 6.40 3.03 -11.19
CA LEU A 323 7.84 3.15 -11.41
C LEU A 323 8.47 1.82 -11.85
N ALA A 324 8.06 0.70 -11.24
CA ALA A 324 8.53 -0.64 -11.62
C ALA A 324 8.07 -1.09 -13.01
N LEU A 325 6.94 -0.58 -13.52
CA LEU A 325 6.49 -0.74 -14.91
C LEU A 325 7.20 0.22 -15.89
N GLY A 326 8.11 1.06 -15.37
CA GLY A 326 8.79 2.11 -16.12
C GLY A 326 7.85 3.24 -16.51
N VAL A 327 6.72 3.40 -15.82
CA VAL A 327 5.79 4.50 -15.99
C VAL A 327 6.17 5.59 -14.99
N PRO A 328 6.53 6.81 -15.44
CA PRO A 328 6.91 7.87 -14.54
C PRO A 328 5.72 8.31 -13.68
N ALA A 329 5.98 8.85 -12.50
CA ALA A 329 4.96 9.26 -11.55
C ALA A 329 5.11 10.75 -11.21
N ILE A 330 4.00 11.49 -11.31
CA ILE A 330 3.88 12.89 -10.89
C ILE A 330 2.99 12.89 -9.65
N VAL A 331 3.58 13.07 -8.47
CA VAL A 331 2.90 12.85 -7.20
C VAL A 331 3.04 14.05 -6.28
N GLN A 332 2.04 14.25 -5.43
CA GLN A 332 2.07 15.34 -4.48
C GLN A 332 3.19 15.15 -3.44
N ASP A 333 3.90 16.23 -3.13
CA ASP A 333 5.03 16.21 -2.21
C ASP A 333 4.59 15.94 -0.77
N THR A 334 5.16 14.88 -0.20
CA THR A 334 5.02 14.46 1.20
C THR A 334 6.35 14.56 1.95
N GLY A 335 7.43 15.02 1.30
CA GLY A 335 8.79 15.03 1.80
C GLY A 335 9.54 13.71 1.64
N ALA A 336 9.11 12.80 0.76
CA ALA A 336 9.76 11.50 0.56
C ALA A 336 11.24 11.67 0.15
N SER A 337 12.14 10.80 0.65
CA SER A 337 13.59 10.93 0.40
C SER A 337 14.02 10.43 -0.99
N THR A 338 13.11 9.81 -1.75
CA THR A 338 13.37 9.36 -3.12
C THR A 338 13.60 10.57 -4.04
N PRO A 339 14.59 10.57 -4.96
CA PRO A 339 14.80 11.68 -5.89
C PRO A 339 13.57 11.99 -6.74
N THR A 340 13.23 13.28 -6.87
CA THR A 340 12.00 13.77 -7.52
C THR A 340 12.28 14.64 -8.76
N ASP A 341 13.46 14.51 -9.36
CA ASP A 341 13.87 15.28 -10.53
C ASP A 341 13.51 14.58 -11.86
N ARG A 342 13.63 13.25 -11.94
CA ARG A 342 13.39 12.46 -13.15
C ARG A 342 12.75 11.12 -12.81
N GLY A 343 11.83 10.65 -13.65
CA GLY A 343 11.04 9.44 -13.40
C GLY A 343 9.96 9.59 -12.32
N LEU A 344 10.31 10.10 -11.15
CA LEU A 344 9.39 10.59 -10.13
C LEU A 344 9.47 12.12 -10.10
N ILE A 345 8.35 12.84 -10.09
CA ILE A 345 8.32 14.30 -9.98
C ILE A 345 7.33 14.69 -8.88
N ALA A 346 7.81 15.42 -7.89
CA ALA A 346 6.98 15.95 -6.81
C ALA A 346 6.37 17.31 -7.18
N PHE A 347 5.16 17.60 -6.68
CA PHE A 347 4.53 18.90 -6.78
C PHE A 347 3.81 19.27 -5.47
N GLY A 348 3.80 20.56 -5.11
CA GLY A 348 3.01 21.12 -4.01
C GLY A 348 1.85 22.00 -4.50
N THR A 349 1.93 22.52 -5.72
CA THR A 349 0.96 23.46 -6.29
C THR A 349 0.42 23.01 -7.64
N LEU A 350 -0.69 23.62 -8.08
CA LEU A 350 -1.29 23.37 -9.39
C LEU A 350 -0.32 23.73 -10.53
N ASP A 351 0.41 24.84 -10.41
CA ASP A 351 1.38 25.29 -11.41
C ASP A 351 2.56 24.32 -11.54
N GLU A 352 3.06 23.81 -10.40
CA GLU A 352 4.09 22.78 -10.38
C GLU A 352 3.61 21.47 -10.99
N ALA A 353 2.35 21.07 -10.74
CA ALA A 353 1.76 19.89 -11.38
C ALA A 353 1.70 20.04 -12.90
N VAL A 354 1.25 21.19 -13.42
CA VAL A 354 1.23 21.47 -14.87
C VAL A 354 2.65 21.42 -15.45
N SER A 355 3.61 22.08 -14.81
CA SER A 355 5.01 22.07 -15.23
C SER A 355 5.61 20.65 -15.24
N ALA A 356 5.30 19.83 -14.22
CA ALA A 356 5.72 18.44 -14.16
C ALA A 356 5.15 17.60 -15.32
N ILE A 357 3.89 17.83 -15.69
CA ILE A 357 3.24 17.15 -16.83
C ILE A 357 3.97 17.48 -18.12
N ASP A 358 4.29 18.75 -18.37
CA ASP A 358 5.00 19.19 -19.57
C ASP A 358 6.42 18.59 -19.67
N ARG A 359 7.12 18.49 -18.53
CA ARG A 359 8.45 17.86 -18.45
C ARG A 359 8.39 16.38 -18.86
N VAL A 360 7.41 15.63 -18.34
CA VAL A 360 7.22 14.22 -18.71
C VAL A 360 6.78 14.07 -20.17
N ALA A 361 5.88 14.95 -20.64
CA ALA A 361 5.36 14.92 -22.00
C ALA A 361 6.47 15.15 -23.05
N THR A 362 7.44 16.01 -22.77
CA THR A 362 8.52 16.39 -23.69
C THR A 362 9.70 15.42 -23.70
N ARG A 363 9.92 14.65 -22.63
CA ARG A 363 11.06 13.71 -22.51
C ARG A 363 10.63 12.31 -22.01
N PRO A 364 9.68 11.63 -22.68
CA PRO A 364 9.06 10.41 -22.15
C PRO A 364 10.06 9.26 -21.96
N ARG A 365 11.02 9.07 -22.88
CA ARG A 365 12.06 8.03 -22.76
C ARG A 365 12.95 8.25 -21.54
N LEU A 366 13.35 9.49 -21.28
CA LEU A 366 14.17 9.85 -20.11
C LEU A 366 13.43 9.52 -18.82
N HIS A 367 12.18 9.97 -18.70
CA HIS A 367 11.38 9.73 -17.51
C HIS A 367 11.01 8.25 -17.33
N SER A 368 10.75 7.51 -18.40
CA SER A 368 10.48 6.08 -18.34
C SER A 368 11.70 5.27 -17.88
N GLN A 369 12.90 5.60 -18.37
CA GLN A 369 14.13 4.96 -17.95
C GLN A 369 14.48 5.29 -16.49
N ALA A 370 14.35 6.56 -16.10
CA ALA A 370 14.57 7.00 -14.73
C ALA A 370 13.59 6.35 -13.74
N ALA A 371 12.34 6.11 -14.13
CA ALA A 371 11.36 5.40 -13.31
C ALA A 371 11.83 3.98 -12.96
N LEU A 372 12.35 3.23 -13.94
CA LEU A 372 12.93 1.90 -13.72
C LEU A 372 14.17 1.93 -12.83
N GLU A 373 15.01 2.95 -12.97
CA GLU A 373 16.20 3.13 -12.12
C GLU A 373 15.81 3.39 -10.67
N ILE A 374 14.82 4.26 -10.43
CA ILE A 374 14.28 4.50 -9.09
C ILE A 374 13.69 3.21 -8.51
N ALA A 375 12.88 2.48 -9.26
CA ALA A 375 12.29 1.22 -8.81
C ALA A 375 13.37 0.21 -8.36
N ARG A 376 14.44 0.08 -9.14
CA ARG A 376 15.58 -0.81 -8.83
C ARG A 376 16.35 -0.36 -7.60
N GLU A 377 16.64 0.93 -7.49
CA GLU A 377 17.48 1.45 -6.42
C GLU A 377 16.75 1.43 -5.06
N TYR A 378 15.46 1.75 -5.03
CA TYR A 378 14.76 2.04 -3.79
C TYR A 378 13.73 1.01 -3.36
N PHE A 379 13.19 0.20 -4.28
CA PHE A 379 12.00 -0.62 -4.01
C PHE A 379 12.17 -2.12 -4.26
N GLY A 380 13.33 -2.59 -4.73
CA GLY A 380 13.56 -4.03 -4.97
C GLY A 380 13.34 -4.88 -3.72
N SER A 381 12.50 -5.92 -3.83
CA SER A 381 12.11 -6.79 -2.71
C SER A 381 13.30 -7.31 -1.92
N ASP A 382 14.33 -7.79 -2.61
CA ASP A 382 15.48 -8.44 -1.97
C ASP A 382 16.22 -7.44 -1.08
N LYS A 383 16.46 -6.21 -1.58
CA LYS A 383 17.10 -5.13 -0.81
C LYS A 383 16.25 -4.70 0.38
N VAL A 384 14.97 -4.40 0.14
CA VAL A 384 14.06 -3.87 1.17
C VAL A 384 13.85 -4.88 2.29
N LEU A 385 13.58 -6.15 1.93
CA LEU A 385 13.27 -7.19 2.91
C LEU A 385 14.51 -7.68 3.65
N SER A 386 15.68 -7.80 2.99
CA SER A 386 16.92 -8.12 3.72
C SER A 386 17.26 -7.05 4.75
N GLN A 387 17.14 -5.76 4.41
CA GLN A 387 17.35 -4.67 5.36
C GLN A 387 16.36 -4.68 6.52
N MET A 388 15.08 -4.97 6.23
CA MET A 388 14.06 -5.13 7.28
C MET A 388 14.43 -6.27 8.23
N LEU A 389 14.79 -7.45 7.72
CA LEU A 389 15.18 -8.60 8.53
C LEU A 389 16.43 -8.31 9.37
N GLU A 390 17.46 -7.68 8.78
CA GLU A 390 18.65 -7.24 9.53
C GLU A 390 18.27 -6.31 10.69
N GLN A 391 17.39 -5.33 10.46
CA GLN A 391 16.92 -4.42 11.50
C GLN A 391 16.10 -5.14 12.58
N VAL A 392 15.26 -6.11 12.20
CA VAL A 392 14.46 -6.90 13.13
C VAL A 392 15.35 -7.68 14.08
N PHE A 393 16.42 -8.33 13.60
CA PHE A 393 17.30 -9.15 14.45
C PHE A 393 18.44 -8.36 15.12
N ALA A 394 18.65 -7.10 14.75
CA ALA A 394 19.59 -6.20 15.43
C ALA A 394 19.00 -5.51 16.67
N THR A 395 17.67 -5.40 16.74
CA THR A 395 16.93 -4.83 17.88
C THR A 395 16.69 -5.90 18.93
#